data_AF-A0A5B2X835-F1
#
_entry.id   AF-A0A5B2X835-F1
#
_cell.length_a   1.000
_cell.length_b   1.000
_cell.length_c   1.000
_cell.angle_alpha   90.00
_cell.angle_beta   90.00
_cell.angle_gamma   90.00
#
_symmetry.space_group_name_H-M   'P 1'
#
loop_
_entity.id
_entity.type
_entity.pdbx_description
1 polymer ?
#
loop_
_entity_poly.entity_id
_entity_poly.type
_entity_poly.pdbx_seq_one_letter_code
_entity_poly.pdbx_strand_id
1 'polypeptide(L)' 'MTKDQEESPLEVGELVDVIDGDFAGNRAKVHRLAGRTIGVRFDPGGPVVWLPAVDLKRVGS' A
#
# COMPACT_ATOMS: atom_id res chain seq x y z
N MET A 1 2.35 -25.05 -15.80
CA MET A 1 2.00 -23.67 -16.18
C MET A 1 1.91 -22.88 -14.89
N THR A 2 2.98 -22.20 -14.51
CA THR A 2 2.98 -21.25 -13.39
C THR A 2 2.06 -20.11 -13.81
N LYS A 3 0.90 -20.05 -13.17
CA LYS A 3 -0.07 -18.98 -13.36
C LYS A 3 0.65 -17.71 -12.91
N ASP A 4 1.00 -16.85 -13.86
CA ASP A 4 1.40 -15.48 -13.56
C ASP A 4 0.26 -14.89 -12.73
N GLN A 5 0.45 -14.84 -11.40
CA GLN A 5 -0.38 -14.01 -10.56
C GLN A 5 0.06 -12.60 -10.91
N GLU A 6 -0.55 -12.03 -11.96
CA GLU A 6 -0.59 -10.58 -12.11
C GLU A 6 -1.14 -10.06 -10.78
N GLU A 7 -0.24 -9.58 -9.92
CA GLU A 7 -0.62 -8.86 -8.72
C GLU A 7 -1.50 -7.71 -9.19
N SER A 8 -2.81 -7.83 -8.98
CA SER A 8 -3.73 -6.77 -9.37
C SER A 8 -3.26 -5.45 -8.76
N PRO A 9 -3.36 -4.31 -9.43
CA PRO A 9 -2.92 -3.05 -8.86
C PRO A 9 -3.65 -2.75 -7.55
N LEU A 10 -2.99 -2.10 -6.58
CA LEU A 10 -3.59 -1.68 -5.31
C LEU A 10 -4.81 -0.78 -5.54
N GLU A 11 -5.81 -0.88 -4.68
CA GLU A 11 -7.05 -0.10 -4.79
C GLU A 11 -7.25 0.89 -3.64
N VAL A 12 -7.95 2.00 -3.91
CA VAL A 12 -8.31 2.96 -2.85
C VAL A 12 -9.27 2.30 -1.86
N GLY A 13 -8.93 2.41 -0.58
CA GLY A 13 -9.65 1.79 0.51
C GLY A 13 -9.07 0.46 0.98
N GLU A 14 -8.13 -0.10 0.22
CA GLU A 14 -7.44 -1.34 0.57
C GLU A 14 -6.52 -1.16 1.79
N LEU A 15 -6.36 -2.21 2.58
CA LEU A 15 -5.37 -2.25 3.66
C LEU A 15 -4.05 -2.85 3.14
N VAL A 16 -2.96 -2.16 3.45
CA VAL A 16 -1.60 -2.57 3.10
C VAL A 16 -0.71 -2.52 4.35
N ASP A 17 0.24 -3.45 4.41
CA ASP A 17 1.34 -3.42 5.36
C ASP A 17 2.54 -2.75 4.69
N VAL A 18 3.17 -1.81 5.38
CA VAL A 18 4.42 -1.19 4.93
C VAL A 18 5.56 -2.13 5.27
N ILE A 19 6.36 -2.53 4.29
CA ILE A 19 7.41 -3.54 4.43
C ILE A 19 8.83 -2.97 4.37
N ASP A 20 8.99 -1.71 3.95
CA ASP A 20 10.30 -1.03 3.88
C ASP A 20 10.17 0.47 4.24
N GLY A 21 11.30 1.11 4.53
CA GLY A 21 11.40 2.53 4.89
C GLY A 21 10.98 2.87 6.32
N ASP A 22 10.86 4.18 6.61
CA ASP A 22 10.64 4.71 7.97
C ASP A 22 9.31 4.27 8.60
N PHE A 23 8.35 3.84 7.79
CA PHE A 23 7.03 3.41 8.22
C PHE A 23 6.89 1.87 8.25
N ALA A 24 7.96 1.12 7.99
CA ALA A 24 7.93 -0.34 7.96
C ALA A 24 7.34 -0.95 9.25
N GLY A 25 6.55 -2.01 9.09
CA GLY A 25 5.84 -2.69 10.16
C GLY A 25 4.48 -2.07 10.51
N ASN A 26 4.13 -0.91 9.94
CA ASN A 26 2.82 -0.30 10.14
C ASN A 26 1.82 -0.75 9.08
N ARG A 27 0.55 -0.80 9.48
CA ARG A 27 -0.58 -1.01 8.57
C ARG A 27 -1.23 0.32 8.21
N ALA A 28 -1.56 0.49 6.94
CA ALA A 28 -2.18 1.70 6.44
C ALA A 28 -3.32 1.39 5.46
N LYS A 29 -4.22 2.36 5.29
CA LYS A 29 -5.29 2.31 4.29
C LYS A 29 -4.89 3.13 3.08
N VAL A 30 -4.98 2.55 1.89
CA VAL A 30 -4.76 3.25 0.62
C VAL A 30 -5.83 4.34 0.47
N HIS A 31 -5.38 5.57 0.22
CA HIS A 31 -6.23 6.74 0.09
C HIS A 31 -6.17 7.33 -1.33
N ARG A 32 -5.02 7.24 -2.01
CA ARG A 32 -4.82 7.76 -3.36
C ARG A 32 -3.74 6.98 -4.11
N LEU A 33 -3.90 6.85 -5.42
CA LEU A 33 -2.92 6.23 -6.32
C LEU A 33 -2.32 7.29 -7.23
N ALA A 34 -0.99 7.34 -7.37
CA ALA A 34 -0.29 8.24 -8.27
C ALA A 34 0.94 7.55 -8.88
N GLY A 35 0.72 6.84 -9.99
CA GLY A 35 1.78 6.12 -10.68
C GLY A 35 2.45 5.07 -9.78
N ARG A 36 3.74 5.27 -9.49
CA ARG A 36 4.54 4.38 -8.63
C ARG A 36 4.50 4.73 -7.14
N THR A 37 3.76 5.77 -6.77
CA THR A 37 3.59 6.21 -5.38
C THR A 37 2.14 6.11 -4.96
N ILE A 38 1.94 5.70 -3.71
CA ILE A 38 0.65 5.40 -3.12
C ILE A 38 0.51 6.28 -1.89
N GLY A 39 -0.56 7.07 -1.86
CA GLY A 39 -0.92 7.87 -0.71
C GLY A 39 -1.73 7.01 0.26
N VAL A 40 -1.21 6.77 1.46
CA VAL A 40 -1.84 5.98 2.51
C VAL A 40 -2.16 6.83 3.74
N ARG A 41 -3.07 6.34 4.60
CA ARG A 41 -3.31 6.90 5.93
C ARG A 41 -3.21 5.79 6.97
N PHE A 42 -2.47 6.05 8.04
CA PHE A 42 -2.35 5.14 9.19
C PHE A 42 -3.58 5.24 10.11
N ASP A 43 -4.14 6.46 10.24
CA ASP A 43 -5.32 6.73 11.06
C ASP A 43 -6.47 7.36 10.24
N PRO A 44 -7.74 7.10 10.60
CA PRO A 44 -8.88 7.82 10.05
C PRO A 44 -8.75 9.33 10.30
N GLY A 45 -8.58 10.11 9.23
CA GLY A 45 -8.41 11.58 9.31
C GLY A 45 -6.96 12.05 9.49
N GLY A 46 -6.00 11.15 9.72
CA GLY A 46 -4.57 11.46 9.76
C GLY A 46 -4.01 11.91 8.41
N PRO A 47 -2.80 12.48 8.35
CA PRO A 47 -2.22 12.98 7.10
C PRO A 47 -2.08 11.87 6.05
N VAL A 48 -2.08 12.26 4.76
CA VAL A 48 -1.72 11.35 3.67
C VAL A 48 -0.20 11.26 3.61
N VAL A 49 0.32 10.05 3.76
CA VAL A 49 1.74 9.74 3.61
C VAL A 49 1.94 9.08 2.25
N TRP A 50 2.91 9.57 1.49
CA TRP A 50 3.20 9.07 0.15
C TRP A 50 4.36 8.09 0.21
N LEU A 51 4.10 6.84 -0.15
CA LEU A 51 5.08 5.77 -0.14
C LEU A 51 5.23 5.14 -1.53
N PRO A 52 6.43 4.70 -1.93
CA PRO A 52 6.60 3.85 -3.09
C PRO A 52 5.70 2.62 -3.02
N ALA A 53 5.10 2.23 -4.15
CA ALA A 53 4.28 1.03 -4.21
C ALA A 53 5.06 -0.24 -3.84
N VAL A 54 6.37 -0.26 -4.10
CA VAL A 54 7.28 -1.37 -3.77
C VAL A 54 7.50 -1.54 -2.26
N ASP A 55 7.21 -0.51 -1.46
CA ASP A 55 7.34 -0.55 0.00
C ASP A 55 6.05 -1.06 0.66
N LEU A 56 5.02 -1.39 -0.13
CA LEU A 56 3.70 -1.78 0.35
C LEU A 56 3.37 -3.21 -0.05
N LYS A 57 2.84 -3.98 0.90
CA LYS A 57 2.31 -5.32 0.68
C LYS A 57 0.84 -5.38 1.03
N ARG A 58 0.04 -6.08 0.23
CA ARG A 58 -1.37 -6.33 0.55
C ARG A 58 -1.52 -7.18 1.82
N VAL A 59 -2.51 -6.84 2.64
CA VAL A 59 -2.89 -7.67 3.77
C VAL A 59 -3.65 -8.90 3.24
N GLY A 60 -3.10 -10.11 3.41
CA GLY A 60 -3.78 -11.36 3.10
C GLY A 60 -3.41 -12.03 1.77
N SER A 61 -2.25 -11.69 1.20
CA SER A 61 -1.59 -12.49 0.13
C SER A 61 -0.67 -13.56 0.71
#